data_AF-A0A1C5U2L3-F1
#
_entry.id   AF-A0A1C5U2L3-F1
#
_cell.length_a   1.000
_cell.length_b   1.000
_cell.length_c   1.000
_cell.angle_alpha   90.00
_cell.angle_beta   90.00
_cell.angle_gamma   90.00
#
_symmetry.space_group_name_H-M   'P 1'
#
loop_
_entity.id
_entity.type
_entity.pdbx_description
1 polymer ?
#
loop_
_entity_poly.entity_id
_entity_poly.type
_entity_poly.pdbx_seq_one_letter_code
_entity_poly.pdbx_strand_id
1 'polypeptide(L)'
;MRRAEQLHEEILAQMDLSKEASDEELLELIHRILEEKSKEEFIPLGEKAILGRELFNAFRKLDILQELIEDEEITEIMINGTQPIFIERNGRIYETDKKFLSKGKLEDVVQQMVAGCNRVVNEATPIVDARLEDGSRVNVVLPPVALNGPIVTIRKFPKSRITMETMIDTGSIGKEAAAMLIQAVKAKYNIFISGGTGSGKTTFLNVLSDFIPKEERIITIEDSAELQITGIPNLVRLEARNANVEGTGEINIRDLIRTALRMRPERIIVGEVRGKEALDMLQAFICTI
;
A
#
# COMPACT_ATOMS: atom_id res chain seq x y z
N MET A 1 -8.88 -25.52 14.65
CA MET A 1 -9.81 -24.81 13.75
C MET A 1 -11.18 -24.61 14.40
N ARG A 2 -11.98 -25.65 14.72
CA ARG A 2 -13.31 -25.46 15.38
C ARG A 2 -13.29 -24.66 16.70
N ARG A 3 -12.22 -24.77 17.49
CA ARG A 3 -12.12 -24.13 18.82
C ARG A 3 -11.98 -22.61 18.75
N ALA A 4 -11.15 -22.11 17.84
CA ALA A 4 -10.93 -20.67 17.67
C ALA A 4 -12.19 -19.97 17.13
N GLU A 5 -12.91 -20.61 16.19
CA GLU A 5 -14.19 -20.11 15.69
C GLU A 5 -15.25 -20.03 16.79
N GLN A 6 -15.37 -21.07 17.63
CA GLN A 6 -16.30 -21.06 18.77
C GLN A 6 -15.97 -19.98 19.80
N LEU A 7 -14.68 -19.82 20.14
CA LEU A 7 -14.24 -18.77 21.05
C LEU A 7 -14.48 -17.37 20.46
N HIS A 8 -14.29 -17.19 19.16
CA HIS A 8 -14.58 -15.94 18.48
C HIS A 8 -16.08 -15.58 18.55
N GLU A 9 -16.99 -16.53 18.34
CA GLU A 9 -18.43 -16.27 18.51
C GLU A 9 -18.81 -15.94 19.95
N GLU A 10 -18.20 -16.62 20.92
CA GLU A 10 -18.45 -16.40 22.35
C GLU A 10 -17.94 -15.03 22.82
N ILE A 11 -16.79 -14.58 22.32
CA ILE A 11 -16.28 -13.22 22.55
C ILE A 11 -17.17 -12.18 21.88
N LEU A 12 -17.58 -12.39 20.62
CA LEU A 12 -18.52 -11.49 19.92
C LEU A 12 -19.83 -11.29 20.70
N ALA A 13 -20.37 -12.36 21.28
CA ALA A 13 -21.61 -12.30 22.05
C ALA A 13 -21.49 -11.49 23.36
N GLN A 14 -20.26 -11.35 23.88
CA GLN A 14 -19.97 -10.58 25.10
C GLN A 14 -19.43 -9.18 24.82
N MET A 15 -19.03 -8.88 23.58
CA MET A 15 -18.56 -7.56 23.19
C MET A 15 -19.72 -6.56 23.04
N ASP A 16 -19.55 -5.37 23.59
CA ASP A 16 -20.46 -4.25 23.34
C ASP A 16 -20.14 -3.62 21.98
N LEU A 17 -20.87 -4.07 20.94
CA LEU A 17 -20.74 -3.58 19.56
C LEU A 17 -21.10 -2.09 19.39
N SER A 18 -21.61 -1.43 20.44
CA SER A 18 -21.96 -0.01 20.40
C SER A 18 -20.78 0.93 20.68
N LYS A 19 -19.62 0.40 21.10
CA LYS A 19 -18.39 1.15 21.37
C LYS A 19 -17.18 0.49 20.71
N GLU A 20 -16.23 1.30 20.24
CA GLU A 20 -14.90 0.78 19.92
C GLU A 20 -14.23 0.38 21.24
N ALA A 21 -14.08 -0.93 21.46
CA ALA A 21 -13.30 -1.45 22.58
C ALA A 21 -11.83 -1.05 22.40
N SER A 22 -11.22 -0.53 23.46
CA SER A 22 -9.78 -0.34 23.49
C SER A 22 -9.05 -1.69 23.41
N ASP A 23 -7.79 -1.67 22.96
CA ASP A 23 -6.97 -2.89 22.91
C ASP A 23 -6.85 -3.56 24.28
N GLU A 24 -6.80 -2.77 25.35
CA GLU A 24 -6.70 -3.24 26.73
C GLU A 24 -7.98 -3.99 27.14
N GLU A 25 -9.16 -3.42 26.88
CA GLU A 25 -10.46 -4.05 27.18
C GLU A 25 -10.66 -5.35 26.41
N LEU A 26 -10.24 -5.38 25.14
CA LEU A 26 -10.31 -6.56 24.30
C LEU A 26 -9.39 -7.68 24.80
N LEU A 27 -8.15 -7.34 25.17
CA LEU A 27 -7.19 -8.30 25.74
C LEU A 27 -7.71 -8.89 27.06
N GLU A 28 -8.27 -8.05 27.94
CA GLU A 28 -8.87 -8.51 29.21
C GLU A 28 -10.04 -9.46 28.96
N LEU A 29 -10.91 -9.15 28.00
CA LEU A 29 -12.04 -10.01 27.65
C LEU A 29 -11.59 -11.36 27.10
N ILE A 30 -10.61 -11.37 26.19
CA ILE A 30 -10.05 -12.60 25.61
C ILE A 30 -9.38 -13.45 26.69
N HIS A 31 -8.59 -12.83 27.56
CA HIS A 31 -7.93 -13.53 28.67
C HIS A 31 -8.96 -14.17 29.60
N ARG A 32 -10.02 -13.43 29.97
CA ARG A 32 -11.09 -13.94 30.83
C ARG A 32 -11.78 -15.17 30.23
N ILE A 33 -12.18 -15.10 28.96
CA ILE A 33 -12.87 -16.20 28.27
C ILE A 33 -11.93 -17.40 28.09
N LEU A 34 -10.66 -17.18 27.77
CA LEU A 34 -9.67 -18.26 27.69
C LEU A 34 -9.41 -18.93 29.05
N GLU A 35 -9.44 -18.17 30.14
CA GLU A 35 -9.34 -18.72 31.50
C GLU A 35 -10.57 -19.56 31.85
N GLU A 36 -11.77 -19.07 31.58
CA GLU A 36 -13.03 -19.79 31.80
C GLU A 36 -13.06 -21.10 31.01
N LYS A 37 -12.76 -21.05 29.70
CA LYS A 37 -12.69 -22.25 28.86
C LYS A 37 -11.65 -23.25 29.34
N SER A 38 -10.54 -22.76 29.88
CA SER A 38 -9.48 -23.64 30.37
C SER A 38 -9.83 -24.42 31.64
N LYS A 39 -10.88 -24.00 32.36
CA LYS A 39 -11.43 -24.74 33.49
C LYS A 39 -12.31 -25.92 33.03
N GLU A 40 -12.93 -25.79 31.86
CA GLU A 40 -13.75 -26.85 31.25
C GLU A 40 -12.89 -27.85 30.47
N GLU A 41 -11.87 -27.35 29.76
CA GLU A 41 -10.99 -28.14 28.90
C GLU A 41 -9.54 -27.64 29.02
N PHE A 42 -8.62 -28.51 29.41
CA PHE A 42 -7.21 -28.14 29.63
C PHE A 42 -6.59 -27.49 28.36
N ILE A 43 -6.01 -26.30 28.53
CA ILE A 43 -5.26 -25.58 27.48
C ILE A 43 -3.85 -25.29 28.00
N PRO A 44 -2.80 -25.81 27.37
CA PRO A 44 -1.42 -25.47 27.69
C PRO A 44 -1.16 -23.96 27.60
N LEU A 45 -0.27 -23.43 28.44
CA LEU A 45 0.04 -22.00 28.49
C LEU A 45 0.53 -21.44 27.13
N GLY A 46 1.37 -22.19 26.42
CA GLY A 46 1.84 -21.79 25.09
C GLY A 46 0.72 -21.73 24.04
N GLU A 47 -0.24 -22.65 24.10
CA GLU A 47 -1.41 -22.66 23.22
C GLU A 47 -2.38 -21.53 23.54
N LYS A 48 -2.56 -21.21 24.84
CA LYS A 48 -3.32 -20.01 25.25
C LYS A 48 -2.73 -18.73 24.69
N ALA A 49 -1.41 -18.59 24.68
CA ALA A 49 -0.75 -17.40 24.14
C ALA A 49 -0.96 -17.28 22.61
N ILE A 50 -0.89 -18.39 21.88
CA ILE A 50 -1.16 -18.43 20.44
C ILE A 50 -2.62 -18.09 20.16
N LEU A 51 -3.57 -18.78 20.82
CA LEU A 51 -5.00 -18.54 20.66
C LEU A 51 -5.41 -17.12 21.05
N GLY A 52 -4.86 -16.59 22.15
CA GLY A 52 -5.12 -15.23 22.59
C GLY A 52 -4.68 -14.20 21.55
N ARG A 53 -3.51 -14.41 20.93
CA ARG A 53 -3.03 -13.55 19.84
C ARG A 53 -3.86 -13.69 18.57
N GLU A 54 -4.26 -14.91 18.19
CA GLU A 54 -5.14 -15.16 17.04
C GLU A 54 -6.51 -14.47 17.24
N LEU A 55 -7.11 -14.62 18.41
CA LEU A 55 -8.39 -13.97 18.75
C LEU A 55 -8.25 -12.46 18.80
N PHE A 56 -7.22 -11.94 19.46
CA PHE A 56 -6.98 -10.50 19.56
C PHE A 56 -6.83 -9.85 18.18
N ASN A 57 -6.04 -10.48 17.31
CA ASN A 57 -5.92 -10.04 15.93
C ASN A 57 -7.29 -10.08 15.24
N ALA A 58 -8.04 -11.18 15.34
CA ALA A 58 -9.36 -11.31 14.71
C ALA A 58 -10.36 -10.20 15.07
N PHE A 59 -10.27 -9.61 16.26
CA PHE A 59 -11.13 -8.50 16.67
C PHE A 59 -10.65 -7.11 16.23
N ARG A 60 -9.40 -6.99 15.79
CA ARG A 60 -8.88 -5.76 15.17
C ARG A 60 -9.41 -5.60 13.74
N LYS A 61 -9.49 -4.35 13.28
CA LYS A 61 -10.07 -3.95 11.98
C LYS A 61 -9.47 -4.65 10.74
N LEU A 62 -8.27 -5.21 10.82
CA LEU A 62 -7.62 -5.88 9.68
C LEU A 62 -7.18 -7.33 10.02
N ASP A 63 -7.61 -7.89 11.15
CA ASP A 63 -7.20 -9.24 11.56
C ASP A 63 -5.67 -9.40 11.62
N ILE A 64 -5.17 -10.59 11.28
CA ILE A 64 -3.75 -10.93 11.10
C ILE A 64 -3.01 -10.03 10.10
N LEU A 65 -3.70 -9.30 9.21
CA LEU A 65 -3.04 -8.37 8.30
C LEU A 65 -2.47 -7.17 9.02
N GLN A 66 -3.05 -6.76 10.16
CA GLN A 66 -2.56 -5.61 10.92
C GLN A 66 -1.08 -5.78 11.25
N GLU A 67 -0.70 -6.95 11.77
CA GLU A 67 0.70 -7.27 12.12
C GLU A 67 1.62 -7.25 10.89
N LEU A 68 1.16 -7.75 9.74
CA LEU A 68 1.94 -7.79 8.50
C LEU A 68 2.10 -6.39 7.88
N ILE A 69 1.07 -5.55 7.99
CA ILE A 69 1.08 -4.16 7.52
C ILE A 69 1.97 -3.30 8.43
N GLU A 70 2.03 -3.58 9.74
CA GLU A 70 2.88 -2.85 10.67
C GLU A 70 4.38 -3.21 10.55
N ASP A 71 4.72 -4.44 10.12
CA ASP A 71 6.12 -4.89 9.97
C ASP A 71 6.85 -4.18 8.81
N GLU A 72 7.76 -3.26 9.12
CA GLU A 72 8.45 -2.41 8.13
C GLU A 72 9.40 -3.18 7.19
N GLU A 73 9.80 -4.41 7.52
CA GLU A 73 10.62 -5.23 6.62
C GLU A 73 9.81 -5.82 5.46
N ILE A 74 8.48 -5.87 5.60
CA ILE A 74 7.58 -6.41 4.59
C ILE A 74 7.24 -5.33 3.56
N THR A 75 7.49 -5.63 2.29
CA THR A 75 7.20 -4.74 1.15
C THR A 75 5.93 -5.11 0.40
N GLU A 76 5.56 -6.40 0.41
CA GLU A 76 4.37 -6.91 -0.28
C GLU A 76 3.72 -8.05 0.53
N ILE A 77 2.40 -8.13 0.51
CA ILE A 77 1.60 -9.17 1.16
C ILE A 77 0.66 -9.76 0.12
N MET A 78 0.62 -11.08 0.01
CA MET A 78 -0.15 -11.83 -0.98
C MET A 78 -0.99 -12.91 -0.29
N ILE A 79 -2.30 -12.80 -0.43
CA ILE A 79 -3.29 -13.70 0.14
C ILE A 79 -4.02 -14.40 -1.00
N ASN A 80 -3.94 -15.73 -1.04
CA ASN A 80 -4.48 -16.55 -2.12
C ASN A 80 -5.64 -17.44 -1.61
N GLY A 81 -6.64 -16.81 -0.98
CA GLY A 81 -7.73 -17.48 -0.27
C GLY A 81 -7.43 -17.66 1.23
N THR A 82 -7.94 -18.73 1.84
CA THR A 82 -7.69 -19.05 3.27
C THR A 82 -6.38 -19.81 3.52
N GLN A 83 -5.53 -19.89 2.50
CA GLN A 83 -4.22 -20.53 2.55
C GLN A 83 -3.21 -19.67 3.34
N PRO A 84 -2.02 -20.21 3.65
CA PRO A 84 -0.93 -19.42 4.23
C PRO A 84 -0.60 -18.18 3.41
N ILE A 85 -0.32 -17.07 4.10
CA ILE A 85 -0.02 -15.78 3.49
C ILE A 85 1.42 -15.77 2.99
N PHE A 86 1.66 -15.21 1.81
CA PHE A 86 2.99 -14.94 1.29
C PHE A 86 3.37 -13.49 1.51
N ILE A 87 4.63 -13.24 1.84
CA ILE A 87 5.17 -11.89 2.07
C ILE A 87 6.46 -11.70 1.29
N GLU A 88 6.71 -10.49 0.83
CA GLU A 88 8.01 -10.09 0.29
C GLU A 88 8.84 -9.39 1.37
N ARG A 89 10.09 -9.83 1.55
CA ARG A 89 11.12 -9.13 2.32
C ARG A 89 12.40 -9.08 1.52
N ASN A 90 13.02 -7.91 1.42
CA ASN A 90 14.30 -7.72 0.73
C ASN A 90 14.33 -8.32 -0.69
N GLY A 91 13.25 -8.18 -1.46
CA GLY A 91 13.17 -8.68 -2.84
C GLY A 91 12.90 -10.19 -2.97
N ARG A 92 12.61 -10.90 -1.87
CA ARG A 92 12.36 -12.35 -1.86
C ARG A 92 11.01 -12.65 -1.24
N ILE A 93 10.33 -13.64 -1.81
CA ILE A 93 9.01 -14.10 -1.35
C ILE A 93 9.20 -15.22 -0.32
N TYR A 94 8.47 -15.13 0.77
CA TYR A 94 8.44 -16.11 1.86
C TYR A 94 7.00 -16.52 2.14
N GLU A 95 6.78 -17.81 2.38
CA GLU A 95 5.52 -18.33 2.93
C GLU A 95 5.54 -18.16 4.45
N THR A 96 4.46 -17.61 5.01
CA THR A 96 4.29 -17.46 6.47
C THR A 96 3.49 -18.63 7.04
N ASP A 97 3.45 -18.75 8.37
CA ASP A 97 2.56 -19.66 9.09
C ASP A 97 1.16 -19.06 9.33
N LYS A 98 0.95 -17.78 8.99
CA LYS A 98 -0.30 -17.05 9.20
C LYS A 98 -1.33 -17.39 8.12
N LYS A 99 -2.59 -17.57 8.53
CA LYS A 99 -3.73 -17.86 7.65
C LYS A 99 -5.01 -17.29 8.23
N PHE A 100 -5.98 -16.98 7.36
CA PHE A 100 -7.31 -16.57 7.81
C PHE A 100 -8.10 -17.75 8.36
N LEU A 101 -8.90 -17.48 9.40
CA LEU A 101 -9.75 -18.49 10.05
C LEU A 101 -10.74 -19.11 9.08
N SER A 102 -11.39 -18.27 8.27
CA SER A 102 -12.42 -18.70 7.33
C SER A 102 -12.47 -17.76 6.12
N LYS A 103 -13.16 -18.22 5.06
CA LYS A 103 -13.40 -17.39 3.87
C LYS A 103 -14.20 -16.14 4.23
N GLY A 104 -15.24 -16.28 5.05
CA GLY A 104 -16.07 -15.15 5.47
C GLY A 104 -15.27 -14.09 6.22
N LYS A 105 -14.33 -14.50 7.08
CA LYS A 105 -13.46 -13.55 7.79
C LYS A 105 -12.58 -12.75 6.84
N LEU A 106 -12.01 -13.40 5.83
CA LEU A 106 -11.23 -12.71 4.79
C LEU A 106 -12.11 -11.74 3.97
N GLU A 107 -13.34 -12.13 3.65
CA GLU A 107 -14.31 -11.24 2.97
C GLU A 107 -14.66 -10.03 3.82
N ASP A 108 -14.88 -10.19 5.12
CA ASP A 108 -15.16 -9.09 6.05
C ASP A 108 -14.00 -8.09 6.09
N VAL A 109 -12.76 -8.59 6.19
CA VAL A 109 -11.55 -7.74 6.18
C VAL A 109 -11.40 -7.01 4.85
N VAL A 110 -11.66 -7.69 3.73
CA VAL A 110 -11.68 -7.06 2.39
C VAL A 110 -12.72 -5.94 2.34
N GLN A 111 -13.94 -6.15 2.83
CA GLN A 111 -14.98 -5.13 2.86
C GLN A 111 -14.53 -3.92 3.69
N GLN A 112 -13.91 -4.14 4.84
CA GLN A 112 -13.41 -3.07 5.70
C GLN A 112 -12.30 -2.25 5.02
N MET A 113 -11.34 -2.91 4.37
CA MET A 113 -10.26 -2.24 3.63
C MET A 113 -10.81 -1.35 2.50
N VAL A 114 -11.77 -1.88 1.74
CA VAL A 114 -12.31 -1.22 0.55
C VAL A 114 -13.31 -0.11 0.93
N ALA A 115 -14.06 -0.28 2.02
CA ALA A 115 -14.99 0.72 2.53
C ALA A 115 -14.26 2.01 2.97
N GLY A 116 -13.09 1.90 3.61
CA GLY A 116 -12.25 3.07 3.95
C GLY A 116 -11.80 3.87 2.73
N CYS A 117 -11.82 3.26 1.54
CA CYS A 117 -11.39 3.87 0.29
C CYS A 117 -12.55 4.45 -0.54
N ASN A 118 -13.79 4.48 -0.02
CA ASN A 118 -15.02 4.82 -0.76
C ASN A 118 -15.19 4.00 -2.06
N ARG A 119 -14.74 2.75 -2.06
CA ARG A 119 -14.96 1.80 -3.16
C ARG A 119 -15.88 0.69 -2.67
N VAL A 120 -16.41 -0.10 -3.62
CA VAL A 120 -17.28 -1.23 -3.33
C VAL A 120 -16.74 -2.44 -4.08
N VAL A 121 -16.73 -3.59 -3.42
CA VAL A 121 -16.38 -4.89 -4.02
C VAL A 121 -17.44 -5.92 -3.63
N ASN A 122 -17.94 -6.68 -4.58
CA ASN A 122 -18.95 -7.74 -4.36
C ASN A 122 -18.96 -8.69 -5.56
N GLU A 123 -19.84 -9.70 -5.57
CA GLU A 123 -19.91 -10.67 -6.66
C GLU A 123 -20.23 -10.04 -8.04
N ALA A 124 -20.93 -8.91 -8.08
CA ALA A 124 -21.24 -8.18 -9.31
C ALA A 124 -20.09 -7.27 -9.78
N THR A 125 -19.23 -6.82 -8.86
CA THR A 125 -18.01 -6.07 -9.13
C THR A 125 -16.85 -6.68 -8.34
N PRO A 126 -16.34 -7.84 -8.78
CA PRO A 126 -15.46 -8.68 -7.97
C PRO A 126 -14.00 -8.21 -7.94
N ILE A 127 -13.64 -7.20 -8.74
CA ILE A 127 -12.27 -6.69 -8.84
C ILE A 127 -12.25 -5.25 -8.37
N VAL A 128 -11.35 -4.92 -7.46
CA VAL A 128 -11.14 -3.54 -7.03
C VAL A 128 -9.66 -3.27 -6.76
N ASP A 129 -9.18 -2.14 -7.27
CA ASP A 129 -7.94 -1.51 -6.83
C ASP A 129 -8.27 -0.40 -5.85
N ALA A 130 -7.54 -0.30 -4.75
CA ALA A 130 -7.78 0.67 -3.69
C ALA A 130 -6.46 1.16 -3.08
N ARG A 131 -6.55 2.25 -2.33
CA ARG A 131 -5.41 2.83 -1.62
C ARG A 131 -5.79 3.04 -0.15
N LEU A 132 -5.09 2.35 0.73
CA LEU A 132 -5.29 2.44 2.16
C LEU A 132 -4.80 3.78 2.72
N GLU A 133 -5.20 4.08 3.96
CA GLU A 133 -4.84 5.32 4.65
C GLU A 133 -3.33 5.51 4.82
N ASP A 134 -2.58 4.42 4.97
CA ASP A 134 -1.11 4.41 5.04
C ASP A 134 -0.42 4.64 3.68
N GLY A 135 -1.21 4.76 2.60
CA GLY A 135 -0.76 4.94 1.23
C GLY A 135 -0.46 3.64 0.48
N SER A 136 -0.58 2.48 1.14
CA SER A 136 -0.41 1.17 0.53
C SER A 136 -1.46 0.90 -0.53
N ARG A 137 -1.07 0.16 -1.58
CA ARG A 137 -1.98 -0.22 -2.66
C ARG A 137 -2.53 -1.60 -2.42
N VAL A 138 -3.81 -1.76 -2.67
CA VAL A 138 -4.50 -3.03 -2.49
C VAL A 138 -5.20 -3.38 -3.78
N ASN A 139 -4.94 -4.58 -4.28
CA ASN A 139 -5.74 -5.21 -5.31
C ASN A 139 -6.52 -6.36 -4.68
N VAL A 140 -7.82 -6.42 -4.94
CA VAL A 140 -8.71 -7.47 -4.46
C VAL A 140 -9.42 -8.11 -5.65
N VAL A 141 -9.51 -9.44 -5.62
CA VAL A 141 -10.33 -10.22 -6.56
C VAL A 141 -11.18 -11.23 -5.79
N LEU A 142 -12.51 -11.11 -5.90
CA LEU A 142 -13.48 -12.00 -5.26
C LEU A 142 -13.99 -13.11 -6.21
N PRO A 143 -14.55 -14.19 -5.67
CA PRO A 143 -15.38 -15.11 -6.44
C PRO A 143 -16.53 -14.38 -7.17
N PRO A 144 -16.97 -14.86 -8.36
CA PRO A 144 -16.54 -16.09 -9.02
C PRO A 144 -15.25 -15.97 -9.85
N VAL A 145 -14.64 -14.78 -9.94
CA VAL A 145 -13.40 -14.57 -10.72
C VAL A 145 -12.21 -15.28 -10.06
N ALA A 146 -12.11 -15.17 -8.73
CA ALA A 146 -11.12 -15.91 -7.96
C ALA A 146 -11.62 -17.29 -7.53
N LEU A 147 -11.14 -18.34 -8.20
CA LEU A 147 -11.61 -19.73 -7.99
C LEU A 147 -11.15 -20.34 -6.65
N ASN A 148 -10.05 -19.84 -6.08
CA ASN A 148 -9.47 -20.26 -4.80
C ASN A 148 -10.03 -19.49 -3.59
N GLY A 149 -11.09 -18.69 -3.78
CA GLY A 149 -11.61 -17.76 -2.77
C GLY A 149 -11.05 -16.34 -2.95
N PRO A 150 -11.33 -15.41 -2.03
CA PRO A 150 -10.85 -14.04 -2.14
C PRO A 150 -9.31 -13.96 -2.26
N ILE A 151 -8.83 -13.19 -3.24
CA ILE A 151 -7.41 -12.90 -3.44
C ILE A 151 -7.16 -11.45 -3.06
N VAL A 152 -6.11 -11.19 -2.30
CA VAL A 152 -5.70 -9.84 -1.91
C VAL A 152 -4.19 -9.70 -2.10
N THR A 153 -3.78 -8.65 -2.81
CA THR A 153 -2.37 -8.26 -2.92
C THR A 153 -2.20 -6.86 -2.37
N ILE A 154 -1.35 -6.68 -1.37
CA ILE A 154 -1.05 -5.41 -0.74
C ILE A 154 0.40 -5.06 -1.03
N ARG A 155 0.63 -3.99 -1.79
CA ARG A 155 1.98 -3.43 -1.97
C ARG A 155 2.14 -2.24 -1.04
N LYS A 156 3.01 -2.40 -0.05
CA LYS A 156 3.17 -1.42 1.03
C LYS A 156 3.86 -0.16 0.52
N PHE A 157 3.42 0.98 1.04
CA PHE A 157 4.11 2.23 0.80
C PHE A 157 5.37 2.29 1.69
N PRO A 158 6.58 2.37 1.14
CA PRO A 158 7.80 2.36 1.94
C PRO A 158 7.85 3.58 2.87
N LYS A 159 7.95 3.33 4.18
CA LYS A 159 8.05 4.39 5.20
C LYS A 159 9.42 5.08 5.19
N SER A 160 10.50 4.33 5.00
CA SER A 160 11.86 4.87 4.92
C SER A 160 12.21 5.27 3.50
N ARG A 161 12.55 6.54 3.29
CA ARG A 161 13.08 7.02 2.01
C ARG A 161 14.55 6.62 1.88
N ILE A 162 14.91 6.05 0.74
CA ILE A 162 16.32 5.95 0.36
C ILE A 162 16.84 7.38 0.14
N THR A 163 18.02 7.69 0.66
CA THR A 163 18.69 8.98 0.42
C THR A 163 19.82 8.85 -0.59
N MET A 164 20.33 9.98 -1.09
CA MET A 164 21.49 9.98 -1.98
C MET A 164 22.72 9.38 -1.29
N GLU A 165 22.92 9.67 0.00
CA GLU A 165 24.00 9.11 0.80
C GLU A 165 23.90 7.58 0.84
N THR A 166 22.71 7.03 1.10
CA THR A 166 22.50 5.57 1.07
C THR A 166 22.82 4.96 -0.30
N MET A 167 22.47 5.64 -1.40
CA MET A 167 22.79 5.15 -2.75
C MET A 167 24.29 5.17 -3.03
N ILE A 168 25.02 6.17 -2.53
CA ILE A 168 26.47 6.25 -2.64
C ILE A 168 27.13 5.15 -1.79
N ASP A 169 26.69 4.98 -0.55
CA ASP A 169 27.28 4.03 0.40
C ASP A 169 27.08 2.57 -0.03
N THR A 170 25.93 2.27 -0.66
CA THR A 170 25.65 0.95 -1.24
C THR A 170 26.31 0.72 -2.60
N GLY A 171 26.99 1.73 -3.16
CA GLY A 171 27.61 1.65 -4.48
C GLY A 171 26.63 1.67 -5.66
N SER A 172 25.37 2.05 -5.42
CA SER A 172 24.35 2.20 -6.48
C SER A 172 24.68 3.36 -7.43
N ILE A 173 25.37 4.40 -6.95
CA ILE A 173 25.88 5.51 -7.75
C ILE A 173 27.23 6.02 -7.20
N GLY A 174 28.14 6.42 -8.09
CA GLY A 174 29.40 7.06 -7.71
C GLY A 174 29.21 8.50 -7.22
N LYS A 175 30.10 8.98 -6.35
CA LYS A 175 30.03 10.33 -5.76
C LYS A 175 30.06 11.43 -6.83
N GLU A 176 30.87 11.26 -7.85
CA GLU A 176 31.03 12.21 -8.95
C GLU A 176 29.74 12.30 -9.79
N ALA A 177 29.12 11.16 -10.09
CA ALA A 177 27.85 11.09 -10.83
C ALA A 177 26.70 11.70 -10.01
N ALA A 178 26.64 11.40 -8.71
CA ALA A 178 25.67 12.01 -7.80
C ALA A 178 25.80 13.54 -7.79
N ALA A 179 27.03 14.06 -7.62
CA ALA A 179 27.28 15.50 -7.64
C ALA A 179 26.85 16.16 -8.96
N MET A 180 27.17 15.53 -10.10
CA MET A 180 26.74 16.02 -11.42
C MET A 180 25.22 16.07 -11.54
N LEU A 181 24.51 15.01 -11.15
CA LEU A 181 23.05 14.94 -11.23
C LEU A 181 22.37 15.97 -10.31
N ILE A 182 22.90 16.18 -9.11
CA ILE A 182 22.41 17.22 -8.19
C ILE A 182 22.50 18.61 -8.86
N GLN A 183 23.61 18.91 -9.54
CA GLN A 183 23.73 20.17 -10.28
C GLN A 183 22.76 20.24 -11.46
N ALA A 184 22.56 19.14 -12.20
CA ALA A 184 21.60 19.08 -13.29
C ALA A 184 20.16 19.34 -12.82
N VAL A 185 19.76 18.76 -11.68
CA VAL A 185 18.45 19.02 -11.04
C VAL A 185 18.30 20.50 -10.70
N LYS A 186 19.28 21.09 -10.01
CA LYS A 186 19.25 22.50 -9.61
C LYS A 186 19.21 23.45 -10.82
N ALA A 187 19.90 23.10 -11.89
CA ALA A 187 19.92 23.85 -13.15
C ALA A 187 18.70 23.57 -14.06
N LYS A 188 17.70 22.80 -13.58
CA LYS A 188 16.43 22.50 -14.29
C LYS A 188 16.62 21.76 -15.61
N TYR A 189 17.67 20.95 -15.74
CA TYR A 189 17.79 20.06 -16.89
C TYR A 189 16.67 19.02 -16.88
N ASN A 190 16.21 18.65 -18.08
CA ASN A 190 15.29 17.54 -18.26
C ASN A 190 16.06 16.23 -18.04
N ILE A 191 15.59 15.39 -17.12
CA ILE A 191 16.23 14.12 -16.74
C ILE A 191 15.24 12.99 -16.99
N PHE A 192 15.70 11.96 -17.70
CA PHE A 192 14.96 10.73 -17.92
C PHE A 192 15.65 9.58 -17.19
N ILE A 193 14.90 8.84 -16.39
CA ILE A 193 15.39 7.66 -15.67
C ILE A 193 14.80 6.43 -16.36
N SER A 194 15.66 5.59 -16.93
CA SER A 194 15.27 4.39 -17.66
C SER A 194 15.85 3.13 -17.01
N GLY A 195 15.22 1.99 -17.25
CA GLY A 195 15.57 0.72 -16.62
C GLY A 195 14.39 -0.26 -16.57
N GLY A 196 14.67 -1.55 -16.33
CA GLY A 196 13.66 -2.59 -16.22
C GLY A 196 12.67 -2.38 -15.08
N THR A 197 11.57 -3.13 -15.06
CA THR A 197 10.65 -3.19 -13.92
C THR A 197 11.42 -3.62 -12.66
N GLY A 198 11.16 -2.98 -11.51
CA GLY A 198 11.83 -3.30 -10.24
C GLY A 198 13.28 -2.79 -10.11
N SER A 199 13.86 -2.15 -11.12
CA SER A 199 15.25 -1.63 -11.06
C SER A 199 15.47 -0.39 -10.17
N GLY A 200 14.45 0.07 -9.45
CA GLY A 200 14.56 1.23 -8.55
C GLY A 200 14.41 2.60 -9.20
N LYS A 201 13.84 2.70 -10.42
CA LYS A 201 13.62 3.98 -11.13
C LYS A 201 12.91 5.04 -10.29
N THR A 202 11.74 4.70 -9.75
CA THR A 202 10.93 5.61 -8.93
C THR A 202 11.65 5.99 -7.66
N THR A 203 12.42 5.07 -7.08
CA THR A 203 13.26 5.32 -5.91
C THR A 203 14.35 6.33 -6.22
N PHE A 204 15.01 6.19 -7.37
CA PHE A 204 16.03 7.15 -7.81
C PHE A 204 15.44 8.52 -8.15
N LEU A 205 14.25 8.54 -8.75
CA LEU A 205 13.50 9.77 -9.00
C LEU A 205 13.17 10.51 -7.69
N ASN A 206 12.73 9.77 -6.67
CA ASN A 206 12.48 10.30 -5.32
C ASN A 206 13.75 10.92 -4.73
N VAL A 207 14.88 10.20 -4.78
CA VAL A 207 16.19 10.71 -4.31
C VAL A 207 16.59 12.01 -5.01
N LEU A 208 16.47 12.08 -6.34
CA LEU A 208 16.80 13.28 -7.09
C LEU A 208 15.85 14.45 -6.77
N SER A 209 14.58 14.16 -6.46
CA SER A 209 13.58 15.18 -6.13
C SER A 209 13.91 15.97 -4.85
N ASP A 210 14.69 15.39 -3.93
CA ASP A 210 15.10 16.07 -2.69
C ASP A 210 15.99 17.30 -2.96
N PHE A 211 16.70 17.30 -4.09
CA PHE A 211 17.63 18.36 -4.49
C PHE A 211 16.99 19.48 -5.30
N ILE A 212 15.68 19.41 -5.52
CA ILE A 212 14.91 20.50 -6.13
C ILE A 212 14.90 21.71 -5.17
N PRO A 213 15.21 22.94 -5.65
CA PRO A 213 15.01 24.19 -4.92
C PRO A 213 13.59 24.31 -4.37
N LYS A 214 13.47 24.75 -3.11
CA LYS A 214 12.22 24.65 -2.33
C LYS A 214 11.19 25.73 -2.69
N GLU A 215 11.61 26.76 -3.41
CA GLU A 215 10.80 27.89 -3.86
C GLU A 215 9.99 27.59 -5.13
N GLU A 216 10.27 26.47 -5.80
CA GLU A 216 9.67 26.13 -7.08
C GLU A 216 8.27 25.51 -6.93
N ARG A 217 7.38 25.79 -7.91
CA ARG A 217 6.13 25.06 -8.05
C ARG A 217 6.35 23.76 -8.78
N ILE A 218 6.03 22.66 -8.12
CA ILE A 218 6.15 21.32 -8.67
C ILE A 218 4.77 20.74 -8.89
N ILE A 219 4.62 20.06 -10.03
CA ILE A 219 3.45 19.22 -10.29
C ILE A 219 3.94 17.79 -10.51
N THR A 220 3.51 16.85 -9.67
CA THR A 220 3.72 15.42 -9.90
C THR A 220 2.53 14.84 -10.63
N ILE A 221 2.78 13.90 -11.54
CA ILE A 221 1.78 13.17 -12.31
C ILE A 221 2.14 11.69 -12.26
N GLU A 222 1.26 10.87 -11.72
CA GLU A 222 1.52 9.43 -11.53
C GLU A 222 0.26 8.62 -11.81
N ASP A 223 0.38 7.39 -12.32
CA ASP A 223 -0.76 6.47 -12.38
C ASP A 223 -1.29 6.15 -10.99
N SER A 224 -0.38 6.12 -10.02
CA SER A 224 -0.68 5.96 -8.62
C SER A 224 0.44 6.63 -7.85
N ALA A 225 0.15 7.47 -6.85
CA ALA A 225 1.21 8.30 -6.27
C ALA A 225 2.20 7.50 -5.42
N GLU A 226 3.43 7.31 -5.93
CA GLU A 226 4.62 6.77 -5.26
C GLU A 226 5.58 7.89 -4.82
N LEU A 227 5.53 9.04 -5.49
CA LEU A 227 6.46 10.12 -5.23
C LEU A 227 6.23 10.75 -3.87
N GLN A 228 7.36 10.91 -3.21
CA GLN A 228 7.53 11.32 -1.84
C GLN A 228 8.38 12.59 -1.85
N ILE A 229 7.78 13.74 -2.19
CA ILE A 229 8.48 15.03 -2.21
C ILE A 229 8.26 15.75 -0.88
N THR A 230 9.34 16.22 -0.23
CA THR A 230 9.26 16.96 1.04
C THR A 230 9.96 18.32 1.01
N GLY A 231 9.52 19.19 1.91
CA GLY A 231 10.10 20.52 2.11
C GLY A 231 9.71 21.54 1.04
N ILE A 232 8.80 21.21 0.13
CA ILE A 232 8.38 22.07 -0.98
C ILE A 232 6.93 22.51 -0.72
N PRO A 233 6.69 23.77 -0.33
CA PRO A 233 5.35 24.25 0.00
C PRO A 233 4.42 24.27 -1.21
N ASN A 234 4.95 24.58 -2.39
CA ASN A 234 4.17 24.77 -3.62
C ASN A 234 4.13 23.47 -4.46
N LEU A 235 3.62 22.40 -3.86
CA LEU A 235 3.54 21.07 -4.47
C LEU A 235 2.10 20.72 -4.84
N VAL A 236 1.87 20.41 -6.12
CA VAL A 236 0.61 19.84 -6.63
C VAL A 236 0.86 18.37 -6.96
N ARG A 237 -0.03 17.49 -6.52
CA ARG A 237 0.05 16.05 -6.79
C ARG A 237 -1.17 15.64 -7.61
N LEU A 238 -0.94 15.11 -8.80
CA LEU A 238 -1.97 14.63 -9.70
C LEU A 238 -1.83 13.12 -9.87
N GLU A 239 -2.94 12.41 -9.78
CA GLU A 239 -3.01 10.96 -9.93
C GLU A 239 -3.98 10.63 -11.06
N ALA A 240 -3.60 9.69 -11.92
CA ALA A 240 -4.49 9.18 -12.95
C ALA A 240 -5.66 8.44 -12.30
N ARG A 241 -6.79 8.38 -13.00
CA ARG A 241 -7.99 7.70 -12.53
C ARG A 241 -8.50 6.79 -13.63
N ASN A 242 -8.60 5.50 -13.33
CA ASN A 242 -9.28 4.54 -14.22
C ASN A 242 -10.75 4.92 -14.38
N ALA A 243 -11.35 4.47 -15.49
CA ALA A 243 -12.79 4.55 -15.67
C ALA A 243 -13.53 3.86 -14.51
N ASN A 244 -14.73 4.37 -14.20
CA ASN A 244 -15.64 3.67 -13.30
C ASN A 244 -16.17 2.37 -13.96
N VAL A 245 -16.97 1.59 -13.23
CA VAL A 245 -17.56 0.32 -13.70
C VAL A 245 -18.37 0.49 -15.00
N GLU A 246 -18.88 1.69 -15.26
CA GLU A 246 -19.62 2.06 -16.47
C GLU A 246 -18.72 2.50 -17.64
N GLY A 247 -17.40 2.45 -17.48
CA GLY A 247 -16.44 2.85 -18.51
C GLY A 247 -16.30 4.37 -18.67
N THR A 248 -16.76 5.16 -17.70
CA THR A 248 -16.77 6.63 -17.77
C THR A 248 -15.83 7.28 -16.77
N GLY A 249 -15.40 8.51 -17.06
CA GLY A 249 -14.61 9.32 -16.13
C GLY A 249 -13.15 8.89 -15.99
N GLU A 250 -12.60 8.19 -16.97
CA GLU A 250 -11.15 7.95 -17.07
C GLU A 250 -10.41 9.30 -17.19
N ILE A 251 -9.31 9.44 -16.45
CA ILE A 251 -8.36 10.54 -16.54
C ILE A 251 -6.98 9.92 -16.64
N ASN A 252 -6.37 9.96 -17.81
CA ASN A 252 -5.05 9.36 -18.04
C ASN A 252 -3.93 10.39 -17.80
N ILE A 253 -2.67 9.92 -17.77
CA ILE A 253 -1.48 10.77 -17.60
C ILE A 253 -1.42 11.88 -18.65
N ARG A 254 -1.83 11.62 -19.89
CA ARG A 254 -1.82 12.61 -20.97
C ARG A 254 -2.74 13.80 -20.64
N ASP A 255 -3.93 13.53 -20.13
CA ASP A 255 -4.88 14.58 -19.71
C ASP A 255 -4.30 15.42 -18.56
N LEU A 256 -3.61 14.77 -17.63
CA LEU A 256 -2.94 15.42 -16.51
C LEU A 256 -1.75 16.28 -16.97
N ILE A 257 -0.94 15.83 -17.93
CA ILE A 257 0.18 16.61 -18.49
C ILE A 257 -0.36 17.91 -19.11
N ARG A 258 -1.39 17.81 -19.94
CA ARG A 258 -2.02 19.00 -20.56
C ARG A 258 -2.59 19.96 -19.54
N THR A 259 -3.19 19.42 -18.49
CA THR A 259 -3.74 20.23 -17.40
C THR A 259 -2.63 20.90 -16.60
N ALA A 260 -1.55 20.18 -16.28
CA ALA A 260 -0.40 20.69 -15.54
C ALA A 260 0.28 21.86 -16.25
N LEU A 261 0.38 21.86 -17.58
CA LEU A 261 0.93 22.98 -18.35
C LEU A 261 0.19 24.30 -18.15
N ARG A 262 -1.09 24.27 -17.77
CA ARG A 262 -1.91 25.45 -17.48
C ARG A 262 -1.80 25.93 -16.04
N MET A 263 -1.13 25.16 -15.18
CA MET A 263 -1.00 25.45 -13.76
C MET A 263 0.27 26.25 -13.42
N ARG A 264 0.97 26.78 -14.43
CA ARG A 264 2.25 27.51 -14.28
C ARG A 264 3.29 26.73 -13.45
N PRO A 265 3.67 25.51 -13.84
CA PRO A 265 4.71 24.76 -13.14
C PRO A 265 6.09 25.35 -13.44
N GLU A 266 6.98 25.33 -12.44
CA GLU A 266 8.42 25.43 -12.69
C GLU A 266 9.02 24.06 -13.02
N ARG A 267 8.45 22.97 -12.48
CA ARG A 267 8.78 21.59 -12.86
C ARG A 267 7.54 20.70 -12.92
N ILE A 268 7.53 19.79 -13.90
CA ILE A 268 6.59 18.67 -13.96
C ILE A 268 7.40 17.39 -13.77
N ILE A 269 6.98 16.54 -12.84
CA ILE A 269 7.59 15.23 -12.60
C ILE A 269 6.56 14.17 -12.95
N VAL A 270 6.89 13.32 -13.92
CA VAL A 270 6.02 12.21 -14.34
C VAL A 270 6.61 10.92 -13.79
N GLY A 271 5.84 10.19 -12.97
CA GLY A 271 6.33 8.98 -12.29
C GLY A 271 6.73 7.88 -13.27
N GLU A 272 5.94 7.67 -14.31
CA GLU A 272 6.25 6.74 -15.39
C GLU A 272 5.59 7.15 -16.70
N VAL A 273 6.23 6.81 -17.81
CA VAL A 273 5.73 7.00 -19.17
C VAL A 273 5.80 5.64 -19.88
N ARG A 274 4.64 5.08 -20.24
CA ARG A 274 4.47 3.75 -20.83
C ARG A 274 3.88 3.78 -22.24
N GLY A 275 3.40 4.93 -22.73
CA GLY A 275 2.61 4.98 -23.96
C GLY A 275 2.52 6.35 -24.62
N LYS A 276 1.30 6.69 -25.05
CA LYS A 276 1.01 7.83 -25.95
C LYS A 276 1.33 9.19 -25.32
N GLU A 277 1.34 9.27 -24.00
CA GLU A 277 1.70 10.44 -23.21
C GLU A 277 3.15 10.88 -23.38
N ALA A 278 4.04 10.01 -23.89
CA ALA A 278 5.42 10.36 -24.21
C ALA A 278 5.53 11.53 -25.20
N LEU A 279 4.63 11.58 -26.20
CA LEU A 279 4.65 12.67 -27.19
C LEU A 279 4.21 14.00 -26.57
N ASP A 280 3.15 13.99 -25.76
CA ASP A 280 2.68 15.19 -25.07
C ASP A 280 3.72 15.69 -24.04
N MET A 281 4.46 14.78 -23.39
CA MET A 281 5.62 15.13 -22.55
C MET A 281 6.74 15.80 -23.36
N LEU A 282 7.09 15.27 -24.53
CA LEU A 282 8.10 15.89 -25.40
C LEU A 282 7.64 17.27 -25.89
N GLN A 283 6.36 17.44 -26.19
CA GLN A 283 5.79 18.73 -26.59
C GLN A 283 5.86 19.76 -25.46
N ALA A 284 5.71 19.34 -24.20
CA ALA A 284 5.87 20.22 -23.03
C ALA A 284 7.25 20.89 -22.96
N PHE A 285 8.31 20.21 -23.42
CA PHE A 285 9.67 20.76 -23.46
C PHE A 285 9.89 21.79 -24.56
N ILE A 286 9.11 21.73 -25.64
CA ILE A 286 9.34 22.51 -26.86
C ILE A 286 8.60 23.86 -26.80
N CYS A 287 7.49 23.95 -26.06
CA CYS A 287 6.70 25.18 -25.94
C CYS A 287 7.21 26.18 -24.87
N THR A 288 8.32 25.89 -24.21
CA THR A 288 9.02 26.82 -23.30
C THR A 288 10.25 27.37 -24.03
N ILE A 289 10.10 28.53 -24.68
CA ILE A 289 11.23 29.35 -25.17
C ILE A 289 11.40 30.51 -24.19
#